data_AF-A0A3B5MBK2-F1
#
_entry.id   AF-A0A3B5MBK2-F1
#
_cell.length_a   1.000
_cell.length_b   1.000
_cell.length_c   1.000
_cell.angle_alpha   90.00
_cell.angle_beta   90.00
_cell.angle_gamma   90.00
#
_symmetry.space_group_name_H-M   'P 1'
#
loop_
_entity.id
_entity.type
_entity.pdbx_description
1 polymer ?
#
loop_
_entity_poly.entity_id
_entity_poly.type
_entity_poly.pdbx_seq_one_letter_code
_entity_poly.pdbx_strand_id
1 'polypeptide(L)' 'MSAAPDENYVNECEVDEGGCEGYCCNTIGSYYCKCPEGSKVGPDGKACNVVFSFCAVLHENRHAS' A
#
# COMPACT_ATOMS: atom_id res chain seq x y z
N MET A 1 -23.69 5.82 25.99
CA MET A 1 -23.21 6.75 24.94
C MET A 1 -21.94 7.42 25.42
N SER A 2 -20.80 7.11 24.82
CA SER A 2 -19.63 8.00 24.80
C SER A 2 -18.74 7.53 23.66
N ALA A 3 -19.19 7.75 22.42
CA ALA A 3 -18.23 7.95 21.35
C ALA A 3 -17.41 9.16 21.81
N ALA A 4 -16.14 8.95 22.11
CA ALA A 4 -15.24 10.06 22.39
C ALA A 4 -15.36 11.08 21.23
N PRO A 5 -15.35 12.39 21.50
CA PRO A 5 -15.30 13.37 20.42
C PRO A 5 -14.10 13.01 19.56
N ASP A 6 -14.39 12.75 18.30
CA ASP A 6 -13.51 12.22 17.27
C ASP A 6 -12.54 13.31 16.79
N GLU A 7 -11.73 13.82 17.72
CA GLU A 7 -10.70 14.84 17.48
C GLU A 7 -9.52 14.28 16.64
N ASN A 8 -9.60 13.00 16.27
CA ASN A 8 -8.56 12.29 15.53
C ASN A 8 -9.07 11.74 14.19
N TYR A 9 -10.24 12.17 13.70
CA TYR A 9 -10.67 11.90 12.33
C TYR A 9 -10.29 13.08 11.44
N VAL A 10 -8.99 13.22 11.25
CA VAL A 10 -8.48 13.85 10.04
C VAL A 10 -8.45 12.76 8.98
N ASN A 11 -8.84 13.11 7.74
CA ASN A 11 -8.61 12.22 6.61
C ASN A 11 -7.31 12.64 5.93
N GLU A 12 -6.19 12.03 6.32
CA GLU A 12 -4.88 12.33 5.74
C GLU A 12 -4.80 11.94 4.25
N CYS A 13 -5.72 11.09 3.77
CA CYS A 13 -5.77 10.71 2.36
C CYS A 13 -6.28 11.84 1.45
N GLU A 14 -7.00 12.83 1.96
CA GLU A 14 -7.46 13.98 1.16
C GLU A 14 -6.30 14.88 0.70
N VAL A 15 -5.13 14.74 1.32
CA VAL A 15 -3.93 15.51 0.99
C VAL A 15 -2.90 14.57 0.37
N ASP A 16 -2.65 14.74 -0.93
CA ASP A 16 -1.63 13.99 -1.68
C ASP A 16 -1.77 12.47 -1.54
N GLU A 17 -2.99 11.94 -1.38
CA GLU A 17 -3.23 10.52 -1.12
C GLU A 17 -2.43 9.99 0.08
N GLY A 18 -2.24 10.80 1.13
CA GLY A 18 -1.41 10.46 2.30
C GLY A 18 0.09 10.32 1.97
N GLY A 19 0.50 10.69 0.76
CA GLY A 19 1.81 10.43 0.17
C GLY A 19 2.03 8.96 -0.18
N CYS A 20 0.97 8.17 -0.33
CA CYS A 20 1.06 6.76 -0.72
C CYS A 20 1.34 6.61 -2.22
N GLU A 21 2.21 5.68 -2.60
CA GLU A 21 2.40 5.33 -4.03
C GLU A 21 1.21 4.50 -4.57
N GLY A 22 0.57 3.73 -3.70
CA GLY A 22 -0.62 2.93 -4.00
C GLY A 22 -1.92 3.59 -3.58
N TYR A 23 -2.67 2.89 -2.73
CA TYR A 23 -3.95 3.34 -2.19
C TYR A 23 -3.78 3.84 -0.76
N CYS A 24 -4.38 4.98 -0.43
CA CYS A 24 -4.47 5.45 0.95
C CYS A 24 -5.72 4.90 1.65
N CYS A 25 -5.56 4.41 2.88
CA CYS A 25 -6.64 3.90 3.71
C CYS A 25 -6.71 4.71 5.00
N ASN A 26 -7.67 5.62 5.07
CA ASN A 26 -7.92 6.42 6.27
C ASN A 26 -8.49 5.56 7.41
N THR A 27 -8.07 5.83 8.62
CA THR A 27 -8.59 5.19 9.83
C THR A 27 -8.86 6.23 10.90
N ILE A 28 -9.61 5.87 11.94
CA ILE A 28 -9.81 6.79 13.06
C ILE A 28 -8.47 6.95 13.78
N GLY A 29 -7.87 8.12 13.64
CA GLY A 29 -6.63 8.50 14.30
C GLY A 29 -5.33 8.20 13.58
N SER A 30 -5.39 7.72 12.34
CA SER A 30 -4.22 7.49 11.51
C SER A 30 -4.63 7.12 10.08
N TYR A 31 -3.67 6.80 9.24
CA TYR A 31 -3.88 6.21 7.92
C TYR A 31 -2.77 5.22 7.60
N TYR A 32 -2.99 4.37 6.61
CA TYR A 32 -1.94 3.50 6.08
C TYR A 32 -2.02 3.36 4.56
N CYS A 33 -0.87 3.12 3.94
CA CYS A 33 -0.80 2.86 2.51
C CYS A 33 -0.98 1.37 2.22
N LYS A 34 -1.75 1.06 1.18
CA LYS A 34 -1.99 -0.27 0.65
C LYS A 34 -1.50 -0.33 -0.79
N CYS A 35 -0.79 -1.39 -1.14
CA CYS A 35 -0.26 -1.57 -2.49
C CYS A 35 -1.14 -2.51 -3.33
N PRO A 36 -1.11 -2.39 -4.67
CA PRO A 36 -1.80 -3.31 -5.57
C PRO A 36 -1.29 -4.75 -5.45
N GLU A 37 -2.06 -5.70 -5.99
CA GLU A 37 -1.69 -7.11 -5.98
C GLU A 37 -0.29 -7.33 -6.59
N GLY A 38 0.50 -8.22 -5.99
CA GLY A 38 1.89 -8.45 -6.39
C GLY A 38 2.89 -7.42 -5.88
N SER A 39 2.50 -6.51 -4.98
CA SER A 39 3.39 -5.54 -4.35
C SER A 39 3.13 -5.38 -2.85
N LYS A 40 4.12 -4.86 -2.11
CA LYS A 40 4.04 -4.60 -0.67
C LYS A 40 4.60 -3.22 -0.35
N VAL A 41 4.07 -2.64 0.72
CA VAL A 41 4.54 -1.35 1.24
C VAL A 41 6.00 -1.47 1.70
N GLY A 42 6.80 -0.47 1.37
CA GLY A 42 8.19 -0.33 1.77
C GLY A 42 8.37 0.04 3.24
N PRO A 43 9.62 0.10 3.73
CA PRO A 43 9.93 0.43 5.12
C PRO A 43 9.56 1.88 5.49
N ASP A 44 9.44 2.75 4.49
CA ASP A 44 8.97 4.13 4.60
C ASP A 44 7.44 4.23 4.78
N GLY A 45 6.72 3.11 4.65
CA GLY A 45 5.27 3.05 4.85
C GLY A 45 4.44 3.64 3.72
N LYS A 46 5.08 4.08 2.61
CA LYS A 46 4.45 4.83 1.52
C LYS A 46 4.71 4.24 0.14
N ALA A 47 5.97 3.90 -0.16
CA ALA A 47 6.36 3.33 -1.45
C ALA A 47 5.85 1.89 -1.63
N CYS A 48 5.56 1.52 -2.86
CA CYS A 48 5.11 0.17 -3.22
C CYS A 48 6.22 -0.60 -3.94
N ASN A 49 6.73 -1.62 -3.28
CA ASN A 49 7.77 -2.48 -3.84
C ASN A 49 7.12 -3.73 -4.43
N VAL A 50 7.36 -3.99 -5.72
CA VAL A 50 6.85 -5.21 -6.37
C VAL A 50 7.45 -6.41 -5.65
N VAL A 51 6.57 -7.20 -5.05
CA VAL A 51 6.92 -8.46 -4.39
C VAL A 51 6.58 -9.54 -5.38
N PHE A 52 7.56 -9.82 -6.24
CA PHE A 52 7.52 -10.94 -7.18
C PHE A 52 7.39 -12.25 -6.39
N SER A 53 6.15 -12.65 -6.12
CA SER A 53 5.86 -13.98 -5.64
C SER A 53 5.85 -14.90 -6.86
N PHE A 54 6.98 -15.59 -7.05
CA PHE A 54 7.36 -16.54 -8.11
C PHE A 54 8.09 -15.98 -9.35
N CYS A 55 9.40 -16.25 -9.38
CA CYS A 55 10.25 -16.47 -10.56
C CYS A 55 10.05 -15.54 -11.77
N ALA A 56 10.53 -14.29 -11.68
CA ALA A 56 10.91 -13.52 -12.86
C ALA A 56 12.31 -13.96 -13.38
N VAL A 57 12.58 -15.26 -13.47
CA VAL A 57 13.49 -15.69 -14.53
C VAL A 57 12.68 -15.47 -15.80
N LEU A 58 13.07 -14.43 -16.53
CA LEU A 58 12.66 -14.13 -17.90
C LEU A 58 12.19 -15.42 -18.60
N HIS A 59 10.97 -15.41 -19.14
CA HIS A 59 10.53 -16.43 -20.06
C HIS A 59 11.36 -16.33 -21.35
N GLU A 60 12.58 -16.85 -21.29
CA GLU A 60 13.50 -17.13 -22.38
C GLU A 60 14.33 -18.36 -21.98
N ASN A 61 13.66 -19.49 -21.74
CA ASN A 61 14.29 -20.80 -21.86
C ASN A 61 13.39 -21.71 -22.66
N ARG A 62 13.70 -21.76 -23.95
CA ARG A 62 13.26 -22.73 -24.96
C ARG A 62 13.27 -24.14 -24.36
N HIS A 63 12.14 -24.61 -23.85
CA HIS A 63 11.84 -26.04 -23.79
C HIS A 63 11.65 -26.53 -25.23
N ALA A 64 12.76 -26.76 -25.93
CA ALA A 64 12.80 -27.60 -27.12
C ALA A 64 13.26 -28.99 -26.65
N SER A 65 12.28 -29.84 -26.33
CA SER A 65 12.46 -31.28 -26.37
C SER A 65 12.29 -31.78 -27.79
#